data_AF-A0A3B6FZC3-F1
#
_entry.id   AF-A0A3B6FZC3-F1
#
_cell.length_a   1.000
_cell.length_b   1.000
_cell.length_c   1.000
_cell.angle_alpha   90.00
_cell.angle_beta   90.00
_cell.angle_gamma   90.00
#
_symmetry.space_group_name_H-M   'P 1'
#
loop_
_entity.id
_entity.type
_entity.pdbx_description
1 polymer ?
#
loop_
_entity_poly.entity_id
_entity_poly.type
_entity_poly.pdbx_seq_one_letter_code
_entity_poly.pdbx_strand_id
1 'polypeptide(L)'
;MQAKLLKAKALLALKDYSNVISETGFILKEDEDNLDALLLRGRAYYYLADHDVANRHYQKGLRLDPEHSELKKAYFGLKKLLKKTKSAEDNAAKSKFRVAVEDYKAALAMDPDHTLYNVQLHLGLCKTLVKLGRGKEAINTCTEALSIDEELVEALSQRGEAKLLTEDWEGAVEDLKEAAQKSPQDMAIREALMKAERQLKLSKRKDWYKILGISKTASAADIKRAYKRLALQWHPDKNVENREEAENMFREIASAYEVLSDEDKRVRYDRGEDLEEMGMGGGGGGFDPFGGGGGQQYTFHHGGGFPGGGFQFNFG
;
A
#
# COMPACT_ATOMS: atom_id res chain seq x y z
N MET A 1 -35.61 31.49 25.38
CA MET A 1 -34.72 30.38 25.79
C MET A 1 -35.12 29.02 25.22
N GLN A 2 -36.33 28.50 25.47
CA GLN A 2 -36.74 27.13 25.08
C GLN A 2 -36.72 26.86 23.56
N ALA A 3 -37.14 27.81 22.73
CA ALA A 3 -37.07 27.69 21.26
C ALA A 3 -35.62 27.55 20.74
N LYS A 4 -34.67 28.29 21.33
CA LYS A 4 -33.24 28.21 20.98
C LYS A 4 -32.64 26.84 21.36
N LEU A 5 -33.03 26.29 22.52
CA LEU A 5 -32.62 24.94 22.93
C LEU A 5 -33.15 23.84 22.00
N LEU A 6 -34.43 23.92 21.59
CA LEU A 6 -34.99 22.99 20.62
C LEU A 6 -34.28 23.07 19.27
N LYS A 7 -33.98 24.29 18.80
CA LYS A 7 -33.18 24.51 17.58
C LYS A 7 -31.79 23.87 17.70
N ALA A 8 -31.08 24.09 18.80
CA ALA A 8 -29.77 23.48 19.04
C ALA A 8 -29.83 21.94 19.08
N LYS A 9 -30.87 21.35 19.68
CA LYS A 9 -31.10 19.89 19.66
C LYS A 9 -31.32 19.37 18.23
N ALA A 10 -32.11 20.08 17.42
CA ALA A 10 -32.34 19.71 16.02
C ALA A 10 -31.06 19.82 15.18
N LEU A 11 -30.29 20.90 15.33
CA LEU A 11 -29.01 21.08 14.63
C LEU A 11 -28.00 19.98 14.99
N LEU A 12 -27.95 19.56 16.25
CA LEU A 12 -27.10 18.46 16.69
C LEU A 12 -27.48 17.14 16.00
N ALA A 13 -28.77 16.85 15.87
CA ALA A 13 -29.27 15.68 15.15
C ALA A 13 -28.93 15.72 13.64
N LEU A 14 -28.85 16.92 13.07
CA LEU A 14 -28.41 17.17 11.70
C LEU A 14 -26.88 17.18 11.53
N LYS A 15 -26.12 16.92 12.60
CA LYS A 15 -24.65 16.97 12.64
C LYS A 15 -24.08 18.36 12.29
N ASP A 16 -24.87 19.42 12.44
CA ASP A 16 -24.45 20.82 12.22
C ASP A 16 -23.85 21.41 13.49
N TYR A 17 -22.65 20.93 13.84
CA TYR A 17 -22.00 21.25 15.10
C TYR A 17 -21.62 22.73 15.23
N SER A 18 -21.26 23.39 14.12
CA SER A 18 -20.94 24.82 14.10
C SER A 18 -22.13 25.67 14.53
N ASN A 19 -23.33 25.38 14.01
CA ASN A 19 -24.53 26.12 14.42
C ASN A 19 -25.02 25.72 15.82
N VAL A 20 -24.80 24.49 16.28
CA VAL A 20 -25.02 24.14 17.71
C VAL A 20 -24.17 25.03 18.62
N ILE A 21 -22.89 25.22 18.28
CA ILE A 21 -21.98 26.08 19.04
C ILE A 21 -22.47 27.54 19.00
N SER A 22 -22.93 28.04 17.87
CA SER A 22 -23.49 29.40 17.78
C SER A 22 -24.72 29.57 18.67
N GLU A 23 -25.72 28.70 18.52
CA GLU A 23 -27.00 28.77 19.25
C GLU A 23 -26.83 28.62 20.77
N THR A 24 -26.06 27.61 21.19
CA THR A 24 -25.75 27.43 22.62
C THR A 24 -24.93 28.59 23.18
N GLY A 25 -24.12 29.26 22.36
CA GLY A 25 -23.36 30.44 22.76
C GLY A 25 -24.25 31.64 23.10
N PHE A 26 -25.33 31.84 22.35
CA PHE A 26 -26.32 32.87 22.70
C PHE A 26 -27.06 32.54 24.00
N ILE A 27 -27.39 31.27 24.23
CA ILE A 27 -28.05 30.84 25.47
C ILE A 27 -27.12 31.07 26.66
N LEU A 28 -25.84 30.67 26.55
CA LEU A 28 -24.85 30.82 27.63
C LEU A 28 -24.46 32.28 27.91
N LYS A 29 -24.73 33.21 26.98
CA LYS A 29 -24.60 34.65 27.25
C LYS A 29 -25.76 35.20 28.08
N GLU A 30 -26.96 34.63 27.94
CA GLU A 30 -28.15 35.01 28.70
C GLU A 30 -28.19 34.30 30.06
N ASP A 31 -27.80 33.03 30.10
CA ASP A 31 -27.77 32.15 31.27
C ASP A 31 -26.54 31.24 31.18
N GLU A 32 -25.45 31.63 31.84
CA GLU A 32 -24.17 30.95 31.74
C GLU A 32 -24.14 29.54 32.37
N ASP A 33 -25.12 29.24 33.22
CA ASP A 33 -25.23 27.99 33.99
C ASP A 33 -26.28 27.04 33.40
N ASN A 34 -26.79 27.36 32.22
CA ASN A 34 -27.76 26.54 31.50
C ASN A 34 -27.18 25.15 31.17
N LEU A 35 -27.57 24.14 31.94
CA LEU A 35 -27.03 22.76 31.85
C LEU A 35 -27.27 22.13 30.47
N ASP A 36 -28.44 22.34 29.87
CA ASP A 36 -28.78 21.84 28.54
C ASP A 36 -27.87 22.46 27.47
N ALA A 37 -27.63 23.77 27.53
CA ALA A 37 -26.74 24.44 26.60
C ALA A 37 -25.28 24.00 26.76
N LEU A 38 -24.81 23.82 28.00
CA LEU A 38 -23.47 23.27 28.28
C LEU A 38 -23.30 21.85 27.73
N LEU A 39 -24.30 20.98 27.93
CA LEU A 39 -24.31 19.63 27.40
C LEU A 39 -24.27 19.61 25.86
N LEU A 40 -25.17 20.36 25.21
CA LEU A 40 -25.26 20.41 23.75
C LEU A 40 -24.00 20.98 23.12
N ARG A 41 -23.45 22.04 23.71
CA ARG A 41 -22.20 22.65 23.27
C ARG A 41 -21.02 21.68 23.44
N GLY A 42 -20.93 20.99 24.58
CA GLY A 42 -19.94 19.95 24.81
C GLY A 42 -20.02 18.82 23.79
N ARG A 43 -21.24 18.37 23.42
CA ARG A 43 -21.46 17.35 22.37
C ARG A 43 -21.02 17.82 21.00
N ALA A 44 -21.26 19.09 20.66
CA ALA A 44 -20.80 19.64 19.38
C ALA A 44 -19.27 19.64 19.29
N TYR A 45 -18.57 20.14 20.32
CA TYR A 45 -17.11 20.09 20.36
C TYR A 45 -16.56 18.66 20.39
N TYR A 46 -17.26 17.74 21.07
CA TYR A 46 -16.92 16.32 21.08
C TYR A 46 -16.86 15.76 19.65
N TYR A 47 -17.93 15.90 18.87
CA TYR A 47 -17.96 15.36 17.50
C TYR A 47 -17.04 16.11 16.53
N LEU A 48 -16.68 17.36 16.82
CA LEU A 48 -15.61 18.10 16.14
C LEU A 48 -14.19 17.67 16.53
N ALA A 49 -14.06 16.64 17.37
CA ALA A 49 -12.80 16.14 17.93
C ALA A 49 -12.02 17.16 18.79
N ASP A 50 -12.65 18.27 19.20
CA ASP A 50 -12.11 19.21 20.20
C ASP A 50 -12.49 18.74 21.61
N HIS A 51 -11.87 17.63 22.00
CA HIS A 51 -12.16 16.93 23.24
C HIS A 51 -11.83 17.74 24.49
N ASP A 52 -10.84 18.63 24.42
CA ASP A 52 -10.46 19.51 25.53
C ASP A 52 -11.53 20.56 25.80
N VAL A 53 -12.10 21.19 24.77
CA VAL A 53 -13.23 22.12 24.93
C VAL A 53 -14.48 21.37 25.37
N ALA A 54 -14.77 20.21 24.77
CA ALA A 54 -15.91 19.38 25.16
C ALA A 54 -15.87 19.03 26.66
N ASN A 55 -14.72 18.55 27.13
CA ASN A 55 -14.49 18.20 28.51
C ASN A 55 -14.68 19.40 29.46
N ARG A 56 -14.22 20.60 29.09
CA ARG A 56 -14.43 21.83 29.90
C ARG A 56 -15.91 22.15 30.07
N HIS A 57 -16.73 22.03 29.02
CA HIS A 57 -18.17 22.24 29.11
C HIS A 57 -18.85 21.20 29.99
N TYR A 58 -18.50 19.91 29.83
CA TYR A 58 -19.04 18.86 30.69
C TYR A 58 -18.67 19.06 32.16
N GLN A 59 -17.42 19.42 32.45
CA GLN A 59 -16.96 19.72 33.81
C GLN A 59 -17.65 20.96 34.40
N LYS A 60 -17.90 22.01 33.61
CA LYS A 60 -18.70 23.15 34.10
C LYS A 60 -20.10 22.69 34.51
N GLY A 61 -20.78 21.94 33.64
CA GLY A 61 -22.11 21.42 33.93
C GLY A 61 -22.15 20.51 35.17
N LEU A 62 -21.19 19.61 35.33
CA LEU A 62 -21.10 18.72 36.49
C LEU A 62 -20.68 19.41 37.80
N ARG A 63 -20.05 20.60 37.74
CA ARG A 63 -19.83 21.42 38.94
C ARG A 63 -21.12 22.07 39.44
N LEU A 64 -22.02 22.40 38.52
CA LEU A 64 -23.33 23.00 38.81
C LEU A 64 -24.34 21.96 39.27
N ASP A 65 -24.39 20.81 38.58
CA ASP A 65 -25.20 19.65 38.97
C ASP A 65 -24.36 18.36 38.85
N PRO A 66 -23.78 17.89 39.96
CA PRO A 66 -23.01 16.65 39.98
C PRO A 66 -23.82 15.41 39.62
N GLU A 67 -25.15 15.42 39.75
CA GLU A 67 -26.01 14.26 39.50
C GLU A 67 -26.68 14.27 38.11
N HIS A 68 -26.35 15.25 37.27
CA HIS A 68 -26.90 15.35 35.93
C HIS A 68 -26.51 14.14 35.03
N SER A 69 -27.46 13.23 34.83
CA SER A 69 -27.26 11.94 34.15
C SER A 69 -26.59 12.06 32.77
N GLU A 70 -27.11 12.91 31.89
CA GLU A 70 -26.61 13.03 30.51
C GLU A 70 -25.20 13.66 30.43
N LEU A 71 -24.86 14.56 31.37
CA LEU A 71 -23.55 15.18 31.46
C LEU A 71 -22.53 14.18 32.00
N LYS A 72 -22.90 13.39 33.03
CA LYS A 72 -22.09 12.28 33.53
C LYS A 72 -21.79 11.29 32.40
N LYS A 73 -22.82 10.88 31.65
CA LYS A 73 -22.67 9.95 30.52
C LYS A 73 -21.71 10.49 29.47
N ALA A 74 -21.87 11.76 29.06
CA ALA A 74 -21.00 12.39 28.07
C ALA A 74 -19.55 12.53 28.57
N TYR A 75 -19.35 13.01 29.80
CA TYR A 75 -18.04 13.18 30.43
C TYR A 75 -17.28 11.85 30.57
N PHE A 76 -17.92 10.84 31.17
CA PHE A 76 -17.27 9.55 31.38
C PHE A 76 -17.11 8.76 30.08
N GLY A 77 -18.03 8.93 29.11
CA GLY A 77 -17.90 8.39 27.77
C GLY A 77 -16.64 8.90 27.07
N LEU A 78 -16.45 10.22 27.02
CA LEU A 78 -15.25 10.84 26.46
C LEU A 78 -13.98 10.38 27.20
N LYS A 79 -13.97 10.39 28.54
CA LYS A 79 -12.82 9.94 29.34
C LYS A 79 -12.46 8.48 29.07
N LYS A 80 -13.47 7.62 28.91
CA LYS A 80 -13.28 6.18 28.60
C LYS A 80 -12.70 5.99 27.21
N LEU A 81 -13.22 6.71 26.21
CA LEU A 81 -12.71 6.70 24.84
C LEU A 81 -11.24 7.10 24.81
N LEU A 82 -10.90 8.28 25.34
CA LEU A 82 -9.52 8.79 25.37
C LEU A 82 -8.56 7.85 26.11
N LYS A 83 -8.98 7.29 27.25
CA LYS A 83 -8.17 6.31 27.98
C LYS A 83 -7.90 5.06 27.14
N LYS A 84 -8.89 4.60 26.37
CA LYS A 84 -8.74 3.42 25.52
C LYS A 84 -7.86 3.70 24.31
N THR A 85 -8.02 4.85 23.66
CA THR A 85 -7.13 5.29 22.58
C THR A 85 -5.68 5.35 23.05
N LYS A 86 -5.43 6.02 24.19
CA LYS A 86 -4.09 6.11 24.78
C LYS A 86 -3.50 4.73 25.09
N SER A 87 -4.31 3.81 25.62
CA SER A 87 -3.87 2.42 25.85
C SER A 87 -3.43 1.74 24.54
N ALA A 88 -4.17 1.95 23.46
CA ALA A 88 -3.84 1.40 22.14
C ALA A 88 -2.49 1.95 21.63
N GLU A 89 -2.31 3.27 21.70
CA GLU A 89 -1.08 3.98 21.29
C GLU A 89 0.12 3.54 22.12
N ASP A 90 0.00 3.49 23.45
CA ASP A 90 1.06 3.06 24.36
C ASP A 90 1.46 1.59 24.09
N ASN A 91 0.49 0.73 23.80
CA ASN A 91 0.76 -0.67 23.44
C ASN A 91 1.43 -0.78 22.06
N ALA A 92 1.01 0.02 21.08
CA ALA A 92 1.64 0.06 19.76
C ALA A 92 3.09 0.57 19.84
N ALA A 93 3.35 1.61 20.62
CA ALA A 93 4.70 2.14 20.87
C ALA A 93 5.62 1.10 21.54
N LYS A 94 5.06 0.26 22.42
CA LYS A 94 5.77 -0.86 23.08
C LYS A 94 5.84 -2.13 22.21
N SER A 95 5.49 -2.04 20.93
CA SER A 95 5.43 -3.19 19.99
C SER A 95 4.50 -4.32 20.43
N LYS A 96 3.55 -4.06 21.33
CA LYS A 96 2.50 -5.01 21.76
C LYS A 96 1.34 -4.96 20.77
N PHE A 97 1.63 -5.20 19.48
CA PHE A 97 0.70 -4.93 18.38
C PHE A 97 -0.62 -5.69 18.50
N ARG A 98 -0.62 -6.94 18.97
CA ARG A 98 -1.87 -7.71 19.16
C ARG A 98 -2.81 -7.04 20.17
N VAL A 99 -2.27 -6.54 21.28
CA VAL A 99 -3.07 -5.85 22.31
C VAL A 99 -3.53 -4.49 21.80
N ALA A 100 -2.66 -3.75 21.10
CA ALA A 100 -2.99 -2.47 20.50
C ALA A 100 -4.15 -2.59 19.48
N VAL A 101 -4.16 -3.64 18.64
CA VAL A 101 -5.26 -3.91 17.71
C VAL A 101 -6.60 -4.05 18.45
N GLU A 102 -6.65 -4.85 19.51
CA GLU A 102 -7.88 -5.03 20.29
C GLU A 102 -8.29 -3.74 21.01
N ASP A 103 -7.32 -2.95 21.48
CA ASP A 103 -7.58 -1.65 22.09
C ASP A 103 -8.18 -0.64 21.10
N TYR A 104 -7.62 -0.53 19.89
CA TYR A 104 -8.16 0.32 18.83
C TYR A 104 -9.56 -0.11 18.39
N LYS A 105 -9.79 -1.41 18.17
CA LYS A 105 -11.11 -1.95 17.82
C LYS A 105 -12.14 -1.64 18.90
N ALA A 106 -11.76 -1.78 20.17
CA ALA A 106 -12.63 -1.45 21.29
C ALA A 106 -12.89 0.07 21.42
N ALA A 107 -11.93 0.93 21.04
CA ALA A 107 -12.14 2.38 20.99
C ALA A 107 -13.12 2.77 19.89
N LEU A 108 -12.95 2.24 18.67
CA LEU A 108 -13.86 2.45 17.53
C LEU A 108 -15.30 2.00 17.84
N ALA A 109 -15.45 0.89 18.58
CA ALA A 109 -16.76 0.39 18.98
C ALA A 109 -17.47 1.24 20.04
N MET A 110 -16.78 2.19 20.70
CA MET A 110 -17.43 3.04 21.72
C MET A 110 -18.36 4.08 21.11
N ASP A 111 -17.99 4.64 19.96
CA ASP A 111 -18.80 5.61 19.23
C ASP A 111 -18.53 5.56 17.71
N PRO A 112 -19.29 4.73 16.98
CA PRO A 112 -19.18 4.65 15.52
C PRO A 112 -19.56 5.95 14.79
N ASP A 113 -20.36 6.82 15.42
CA ASP A 113 -20.81 8.09 14.83
C ASP A 113 -19.78 9.21 14.97
N HIS A 114 -18.69 8.98 15.72
CA HIS A 114 -17.62 9.96 15.89
C HIS A 114 -16.66 10.03 14.70
N THR A 115 -17.20 10.31 13.52
CA THR A 115 -16.54 10.27 12.21
C THR A 115 -15.14 10.89 12.20
N LEU A 116 -14.99 12.15 12.66
CA LEU A 116 -13.69 12.85 12.63
C LEU A 116 -12.62 12.19 13.53
N TYR A 117 -12.99 11.71 14.71
CA TYR A 117 -12.04 11.04 15.61
C TYR A 117 -11.76 9.59 15.18
N ASN A 118 -12.71 8.95 14.51
CA ASN A 118 -12.51 7.59 14.01
C ASN A 118 -11.44 7.52 12.91
N VAL A 119 -11.18 8.61 12.16
CA VAL A 119 -10.08 8.69 11.19
C VAL A 119 -8.73 8.33 11.84
N GLN A 120 -8.37 8.98 12.96
CA GLN A 120 -7.10 8.71 13.64
C GLN A 120 -7.06 7.31 14.26
N LEU A 121 -8.19 6.79 14.74
CA LEU A 121 -8.27 5.43 15.29
C LEU A 121 -8.08 4.38 14.19
N HIS A 122 -8.74 4.54 13.03
CA HIS A 122 -8.56 3.68 11.87
C HIS A 122 -7.12 3.74 11.36
N LEU A 123 -6.51 4.92 11.28
CA LEU A 123 -5.12 5.08 10.87
C LEU A 123 -4.16 4.37 11.85
N GLY A 124 -4.33 4.57 13.16
CA GLY A 124 -3.52 3.90 14.18
C GLY A 124 -3.65 2.38 14.15
N LEU A 125 -4.88 1.88 13.95
CA LEU A 125 -5.15 0.46 13.77
C LEU A 125 -4.52 -0.08 12.48
N CYS A 126 -4.65 0.64 11.36
CA CYS A 126 -4.07 0.24 10.07
C CYS A 126 -2.54 0.09 10.19
N LYS A 127 -1.83 1.10 10.71
CA LYS A 127 -0.38 1.03 10.97
C LYS A 127 0.01 -0.17 11.82
N THR A 128 -0.77 -0.43 12.86
CA THR A 128 -0.53 -1.55 13.77
C THR A 128 -0.71 -2.90 13.07
N LEU A 129 -1.72 -3.03 12.21
CA LEU A 129 -1.99 -4.24 11.43
C LEU A 129 -0.92 -4.48 10.36
N VAL A 130 -0.43 -3.43 9.69
CA VAL A 130 0.73 -3.51 8.77
C VAL A 130 1.95 -4.07 9.49
N LYS A 131 2.31 -3.51 10.65
CA LYS A 131 3.43 -4.00 11.48
C LYS A 131 3.26 -5.45 11.96
N LEU A 132 2.02 -5.91 12.08
CA LEU A 132 1.69 -7.29 12.47
C LEU A 132 1.62 -8.25 11.27
N GLY A 133 1.78 -7.77 10.04
CA GLY A 133 1.68 -8.58 8.82
C GLY A 133 0.25 -8.94 8.41
N ARG A 134 -0.77 -8.30 9.00
CA ARG A 134 -2.20 -8.60 8.72
C ARG A 134 -2.71 -7.74 7.55
N GLY A 135 -2.13 -7.94 6.37
CA GLY A 135 -2.36 -7.09 5.18
C GLY A 135 -3.84 -6.88 4.83
N LYS A 136 -4.65 -7.95 4.73
CA LYS A 136 -6.07 -7.83 4.37
C LYS A 136 -6.89 -6.96 5.33
N GLU A 137 -6.66 -7.10 6.64
CA GLU A 137 -7.36 -6.27 7.64
C GLU A 137 -6.84 -4.83 7.63
N ALA A 138 -5.54 -4.64 7.42
CA ALA A 138 -4.95 -3.32 7.29
C ALA A 138 -5.56 -2.55 6.09
N ILE A 139 -5.69 -3.20 4.93
CA ILE A 139 -6.31 -2.61 3.73
C ILE A 139 -7.72 -2.10 4.06
N ASN A 140 -8.56 -2.97 4.63
CA ASN A 140 -9.93 -2.60 4.99
C ASN A 140 -9.94 -1.40 5.94
N THR A 141 -9.11 -1.43 6.98
CA THR A 141 -9.07 -0.36 7.99
C THR A 141 -8.57 0.97 7.42
N CYS A 142 -7.54 0.96 6.58
CA CYS A 142 -7.09 2.17 5.91
C CYS A 142 -8.13 2.72 4.93
N THR A 143 -8.89 1.86 4.26
CA THR A 143 -10.01 2.29 3.40
C THR A 143 -11.13 2.97 4.20
N GLU A 144 -11.44 2.51 5.42
CA GLU A 144 -12.38 3.22 6.30
C GLU A 144 -11.89 4.64 6.61
N ALA A 145 -10.60 4.82 6.93
CA ALA A 145 -10.03 6.15 7.15
C ALA A 145 -10.13 7.03 5.89
N LEU A 146 -9.78 6.49 4.72
CA LEU A 146 -9.82 7.21 3.44
C LEU A 146 -11.24 7.49 2.94
N SER A 147 -12.24 6.73 3.38
CA SER A 147 -13.65 7.02 3.08
C SER A 147 -14.15 8.30 3.76
N ILE A 148 -13.46 8.72 4.83
CA ILE A 148 -13.77 9.92 5.61
C ILE A 148 -12.86 11.08 5.18
N ASP A 149 -11.56 10.80 5.03
CA ASP A 149 -10.55 11.75 4.56
C ASP A 149 -9.73 11.11 3.44
N GLU A 150 -10.20 11.30 2.21
CA GLU A 150 -9.61 10.75 0.97
C GLU A 150 -8.17 11.26 0.75
N GLU A 151 -7.82 12.42 1.31
CA GLU A 151 -6.52 13.04 1.09
C GLU A 151 -5.46 12.68 2.14
N LEU A 152 -5.80 11.80 3.08
CA LEU A 152 -4.94 11.41 4.18
C LEU A 152 -3.72 10.62 3.67
N VAL A 153 -2.64 11.34 3.38
CA VAL A 153 -1.37 10.82 2.83
C VAL A 153 -0.86 9.60 3.60
N GLU A 154 -0.92 9.67 4.94
CA GLU A 154 -0.42 8.59 5.78
C GLU A 154 -1.28 7.32 5.65
N ALA A 155 -2.60 7.45 5.46
CA ALA A 155 -3.47 6.30 5.21
C ALA A 155 -3.24 5.70 3.81
N LEU A 156 -3.02 6.53 2.78
CA LEU A 156 -2.63 6.07 1.44
C LEU A 156 -1.33 5.27 1.50
N SER A 157 -0.29 5.83 2.14
CA SER A 157 1.00 5.16 2.30
C SER A 157 0.88 3.82 3.02
N GLN A 158 0.15 3.77 4.14
CA GLN A 158 -0.04 2.53 4.90
C GLN A 158 -0.92 1.51 4.16
N ARG A 159 -1.92 1.94 3.38
CA ARG A 159 -2.71 1.04 2.53
C ARG A 159 -1.86 0.43 1.42
N GLY A 160 -0.99 1.22 0.81
CA GLY A 160 -0.03 0.73 -0.17
C GLY A 160 0.94 -0.29 0.42
N GLU A 161 1.50 -0.04 1.60
CA GLU A 161 2.30 -1.04 2.32
C GLU A 161 1.51 -2.31 2.66
N ALA A 162 0.24 -2.18 3.06
CA ALA A 162 -0.63 -3.31 3.33
C ALA A 162 -0.90 -4.15 2.07
N LYS A 163 -1.06 -3.51 0.91
CA LYS A 163 -1.22 -4.17 -0.40
C LYS A 163 0.04 -4.91 -0.84
N LEU A 164 1.24 -4.42 -0.49
CA LEU A 164 2.48 -5.17 -0.67
C LEU A 164 2.49 -6.49 0.12
N LEU A 165 1.92 -6.51 1.33
CA LEU A 165 1.81 -7.74 2.14
C LEU A 165 0.86 -8.76 1.52
N THR A 166 -0.08 -8.33 0.70
CA THR A 166 -1.05 -9.20 0.01
C THR A 166 -0.71 -9.43 -1.46
N GLU A 167 0.48 -9.02 -1.90
CA GLU A 167 0.96 -9.13 -3.29
C GLU A 167 0.09 -8.40 -4.32
N ASP A 168 -0.70 -7.42 -3.88
CA ASP A 168 -1.42 -6.49 -4.76
C ASP A 168 -0.47 -5.37 -5.19
N TRP A 169 0.47 -5.72 -6.08
CA TRP A 169 1.55 -4.82 -6.51
C TRP A 169 1.03 -3.59 -7.25
N GLU A 170 -0.01 -3.76 -8.06
CA GLU A 170 -0.60 -2.67 -8.85
C GLU A 170 -1.30 -1.67 -7.92
N GLY A 171 -2.17 -2.15 -7.04
CA GLY A 171 -2.85 -1.29 -6.09
C GLY A 171 -1.88 -0.64 -5.09
N ALA A 172 -0.76 -1.31 -4.76
CA ALA A 172 0.27 -0.74 -3.89
C ALA A 172 0.98 0.45 -4.57
N VAL A 173 1.37 0.30 -5.84
CA VAL A 173 2.00 1.37 -6.61
C VAL A 173 1.04 2.55 -6.78
N GLU A 174 -0.25 2.29 -7.03
CA GLU A 174 -1.27 3.34 -7.15
C GLU A 174 -1.34 4.21 -5.88
N ASP A 175 -1.57 3.60 -4.72
CA ASP A 175 -1.68 4.31 -3.44
C ASP A 175 -0.39 5.06 -3.09
N LEU A 176 0.78 4.42 -3.25
CA LEU A 176 2.07 5.00 -2.88
C LEU A 176 2.49 6.12 -3.83
N LYS A 177 2.10 6.05 -5.10
CA LYS A 177 2.35 7.12 -6.07
C LYS A 177 1.51 8.35 -5.76
N GLU A 178 0.25 8.18 -5.41
CA GLU A 178 -0.59 9.28 -4.95
C GLU A 178 -0.02 9.91 -3.68
N ALA A 179 0.33 9.10 -2.68
CA ALA A 179 0.95 9.58 -1.45
C ALA A 179 2.25 10.36 -1.72
N ALA A 180 3.11 9.86 -2.62
CA ALA A 180 4.36 10.51 -3.01
C ALA A 180 4.15 11.84 -3.75
N GLN A 181 3.08 11.97 -4.55
CA GLN A 181 2.73 13.22 -5.21
C GLN A 181 2.31 14.28 -4.20
N LYS A 182 1.53 13.89 -3.17
CA LYS A 182 1.07 14.80 -2.12
C LYS A 182 2.17 15.16 -1.12
N SER A 183 3.13 14.27 -0.88
CA SER A 183 4.28 14.48 0.01
C SER A 183 5.60 14.19 -0.68
N PRO A 184 6.02 15.03 -1.64
CA PRO A 184 7.17 14.73 -2.48
C PRO A 184 8.48 14.68 -1.71
N GLN A 185 8.61 15.31 -0.54
CA GLN A 185 9.86 15.27 0.24
C GLN A 185 9.93 14.11 1.24
N ASP A 186 8.87 13.30 1.36
CA ASP A 186 8.85 12.17 2.27
C ASP A 186 9.65 10.99 1.68
N MET A 187 10.82 10.75 2.28
CA MET A 187 11.74 9.71 1.83
C MET A 187 11.21 8.30 2.12
N ALA A 188 10.41 8.11 3.18
CA ALA A 188 9.85 6.81 3.52
C ALA A 188 8.80 6.38 2.48
N ILE A 189 7.95 7.32 2.06
CA ILE A 189 6.96 7.07 0.99
C ILE A 189 7.66 6.78 -0.33
N ARG A 190 8.71 7.54 -0.68
CA ARG A 190 9.51 7.29 -1.88
C ARG A 190 10.17 5.92 -1.87
N GLU A 191 10.74 5.50 -0.75
CA GLU A 191 11.34 4.17 -0.59
C GLU A 191 10.29 3.07 -0.73
N ALA A 192 9.12 3.23 -0.09
CA ALA A 192 8.01 2.30 -0.22
C ALA A 192 7.51 2.21 -1.68
N LEU A 193 7.39 3.35 -2.38
CA LEU A 193 7.02 3.38 -3.80
C LEU A 193 8.05 2.65 -4.67
N MET A 194 9.34 2.94 -4.50
CA MET A 194 10.41 2.25 -5.24
C MET A 194 10.37 0.73 -5.01
N LYS A 195 10.12 0.30 -3.76
CA LYS A 195 9.91 -1.11 -3.44
C LYS A 195 8.70 -1.68 -4.17
N ALA A 196 7.57 -0.97 -4.17
CA ALA A 196 6.34 -1.41 -4.84
C ALA A 196 6.53 -1.53 -6.37
N GLU A 197 7.14 -0.54 -7.00
CA GLU A 197 7.43 -0.54 -8.44
C GLU A 197 8.38 -1.68 -8.82
N ARG A 198 9.41 -1.94 -8.00
CA ARG A 198 10.30 -3.09 -8.18
C ARG A 198 9.52 -4.41 -8.11
N GLN A 199 8.67 -4.61 -7.10
CA GLN A 199 7.88 -5.84 -6.99
C GLN A 199 6.90 -6.00 -8.15
N LEU A 200 6.22 -4.92 -8.56
CA LEU A 200 5.34 -4.92 -9.71
C LEU A 200 6.09 -5.33 -10.98
N LYS A 201 7.27 -4.74 -11.24
CA LYS A 201 8.11 -5.09 -12.37
C LYS A 201 8.53 -6.57 -12.34
N LEU A 202 8.95 -7.07 -11.18
CA LEU A 202 9.33 -8.48 -11.02
C LEU A 202 8.14 -9.43 -11.23
N SER A 203 6.94 -9.07 -10.77
CA SER A 203 5.73 -9.87 -10.96
C SER A 203 5.33 -10.01 -12.44
N LYS A 204 5.69 -9.01 -13.26
CA LYS A 204 5.45 -9.01 -14.72
C LYS A 204 6.61 -9.60 -15.53
N ARG A 205 7.75 -9.90 -14.89
CA ARG A 205 8.94 -10.44 -15.55
C ARG A 205 8.70 -11.89 -15.96
N LYS A 206 9.15 -12.25 -17.16
CA LYS A 206 9.13 -13.63 -17.65
C LYS A 206 10.03 -14.52 -16.78
N ASP A 207 9.54 -15.71 -16.48
CA ASP A 207 10.31 -16.75 -15.78
C ASP A 207 11.12 -17.58 -16.79
N TRP A 208 12.41 -17.27 -16.93
CA TRP A 208 13.31 -17.94 -17.88
C TRP A 208 13.53 -19.41 -17.54
N TYR A 209 13.51 -19.76 -16.25
CA TYR A 209 13.63 -21.15 -15.82
C TYR A 209 12.40 -21.95 -16.24
N LYS A 210 11.21 -21.36 -16.09
CA LYS A 210 9.95 -21.96 -16.54
C LYS A 210 9.91 -22.12 -18.06
N ILE A 211 10.39 -21.14 -18.82
CA ILE A 211 10.48 -21.23 -20.29
C ILE A 211 11.40 -22.37 -20.75
N LEU A 212 12.55 -22.56 -20.08
CA LEU A 212 13.44 -23.70 -20.36
C LEU A 212 12.95 -25.03 -19.75
N GLY A 213 11.91 -24.99 -18.90
CA GLY A 213 11.37 -26.16 -18.22
C GLY A 213 12.35 -26.79 -17.21
N ILE A 214 13.11 -25.95 -16.49
CA ILE A 214 14.15 -26.37 -15.54
C ILE A 214 13.95 -25.73 -14.16
N SER A 215 14.60 -26.30 -13.14
CA SER A 215 14.63 -25.72 -11.79
C SER A 215 15.54 -24.48 -11.74
N LYS A 216 15.25 -23.55 -10.82
CA LYS A 216 16.17 -22.45 -10.47
C LYS A 216 17.54 -22.92 -10.00
N THR A 217 17.63 -24.14 -9.47
CA THR A 217 18.87 -24.78 -9.02
C THR A 217 19.58 -25.58 -10.11
N ALA A 218 19.12 -25.49 -11.38
CA ALA A 218 19.72 -26.24 -12.49
C ALA A 218 21.18 -25.84 -12.73
N SER A 219 22.00 -26.83 -13.10
CA SER A 219 23.40 -26.58 -13.46
C SER A 219 23.51 -25.92 -14.83
N ALA A 220 24.66 -25.29 -15.13
CA ALA A 220 24.94 -24.77 -16.47
C ALA A 220 24.82 -25.85 -17.58
N ALA A 221 25.14 -27.10 -17.26
CA ALA A 221 24.99 -28.23 -18.17
C ALA A 221 23.51 -28.54 -18.45
N ASP A 222 22.64 -28.46 -17.43
CA ASP A 222 21.20 -28.67 -17.57
C ASP A 222 20.55 -27.56 -18.39
N ILE A 223 20.94 -26.30 -18.15
CA ILE A 223 20.49 -25.13 -18.91
C ILE A 223 20.83 -25.31 -20.40
N LYS A 224 22.09 -25.68 -20.71
CA LYS A 224 22.54 -25.93 -22.08
C LYS A 224 21.83 -27.10 -22.74
N ARG A 225 21.55 -28.17 -21.99
CA ARG A 225 20.82 -29.34 -22.49
C ARG A 225 19.36 -28.99 -22.81
N ALA A 226 18.70 -28.25 -21.92
CA ALA A 226 17.33 -27.79 -22.10
C ALA A 226 17.19 -26.89 -23.33
N TYR A 227 18.10 -25.91 -23.48
CA TYR A 227 18.14 -25.04 -24.65
C TYR A 227 18.26 -25.84 -25.96
N LYS A 228 19.25 -26.75 -26.07
CA LYS A 228 19.43 -27.55 -27.29
C LYS A 228 18.18 -28.37 -27.66
N ARG A 229 17.55 -28.99 -26.66
CA ARG A 229 16.32 -29.77 -26.85
C ARG A 229 15.18 -28.90 -27.37
N LEU A 230 14.95 -27.76 -26.73
CA LEU A 230 13.84 -26.86 -27.05
C LEU A 230 14.07 -26.11 -28.38
N ALA A 231 15.30 -25.68 -28.67
CA ALA A 231 15.66 -25.04 -29.93
C ALA A 231 15.44 -25.98 -31.13
N LEU A 232 15.77 -27.27 -30.98
CA LEU A 232 15.49 -28.28 -32.02
C LEU A 232 13.99 -28.57 -32.16
N GLN A 233 13.24 -28.53 -31.06
CA GLN A 233 11.80 -28.78 -31.05
C GLN A 233 11.04 -27.63 -31.72
N TRP A 234 11.41 -26.39 -31.44
CA TRP A 234 10.74 -25.17 -31.90
C TRP A 234 11.41 -24.51 -33.10
N HIS A 235 12.30 -25.20 -33.80
CA HIS A 235 12.93 -24.65 -35.00
C HIS A 235 11.86 -24.38 -36.09
N PRO A 236 11.82 -23.19 -36.73
CA PRO A 236 10.81 -22.84 -37.73
C PRO A 236 10.73 -23.83 -38.89
N ASP A 237 11.87 -24.36 -39.35
CA ASP A 237 11.91 -25.36 -40.44
C ASP A 237 11.20 -26.67 -40.11
N LYS A 238 11.08 -27.03 -38.83
CA LYS A 238 10.35 -28.22 -38.38
C LYS A 238 8.89 -27.94 -38.04
N ASN A 239 8.52 -26.66 -37.99
CA ASN A 239 7.24 -26.15 -37.51
C ASN A 239 6.63 -25.22 -38.56
N VAL A 240 6.61 -25.66 -39.83
CA VAL A 240 6.20 -24.82 -40.97
C VAL A 240 4.72 -24.42 -40.88
N GLU A 241 3.86 -25.32 -40.37
CA GLU A 241 2.42 -25.08 -40.24
C GLU A 241 2.07 -24.13 -39.08
N ASN A 242 2.90 -24.09 -38.03
CA ASN A 242 2.77 -23.22 -36.85
C ASN A 242 3.96 -22.27 -36.72
N ARG A 243 4.45 -21.75 -37.85
CA ARG A 243 5.72 -21.02 -37.96
C ARG A 243 5.81 -19.83 -37.03
N GLU A 244 4.76 -19.03 -36.93
CA GLU A 244 4.75 -17.82 -36.09
C GLU A 244 4.87 -18.17 -34.59
N GLU A 245 4.14 -19.20 -34.14
CA GLU A 245 4.24 -19.70 -32.76
C GLU A 245 5.65 -20.25 -32.48
N ALA A 246 6.20 -21.00 -33.42
CA ALA A 246 7.54 -21.55 -33.31
C ALA A 246 8.63 -20.48 -33.28
N GLU A 247 8.53 -19.45 -34.11
CA GLU A 247 9.45 -18.30 -34.09
C GLU A 247 9.38 -17.55 -32.76
N ASN A 248 8.17 -17.32 -32.23
CA ASN A 248 7.99 -16.68 -30.92
C ASN A 248 8.59 -17.54 -29.79
N MET A 249 8.27 -18.82 -29.74
CA MET A 249 8.84 -19.73 -28.72
C MET A 249 10.35 -19.84 -28.83
N PHE A 250 10.89 -19.94 -30.05
CA PHE A 250 12.32 -19.99 -30.28
C PHE A 250 13.01 -18.72 -29.78
N ARG A 251 12.41 -17.53 -29.98
CA ARG A 251 12.90 -16.26 -29.46
C ARG A 251 12.93 -16.27 -27.93
N GLU A 252 11.87 -16.71 -27.26
CA GLU A 252 11.83 -16.81 -25.79
C GLU A 252 12.89 -17.79 -25.24
N ILE A 253 13.06 -18.94 -25.90
CA ILE A 253 14.06 -19.96 -25.52
C ILE A 253 15.49 -19.39 -25.68
N ALA A 254 15.74 -18.65 -26.76
CA ALA A 254 17.02 -18.01 -27.00
C ALA A 254 17.32 -16.93 -25.93
N SER A 255 16.36 -16.05 -25.64
CA SER A 255 16.50 -15.03 -24.58
C SER A 255 16.71 -15.65 -23.19
N ALA A 256 15.97 -16.72 -22.88
CA ALA A 256 16.14 -17.44 -21.62
C ALA A 256 17.55 -18.04 -21.49
N TYR A 257 18.07 -18.65 -22.57
CA TYR A 257 19.42 -19.20 -22.58
C TYR A 257 20.50 -18.11 -22.49
N GLU A 258 20.32 -16.98 -23.17
CA GLU A 258 21.25 -15.86 -23.12
C GLU A 258 21.44 -15.33 -21.68
N VAL A 259 20.35 -15.24 -20.93
CA VAL A 259 20.38 -14.77 -19.54
C VAL A 259 20.88 -15.84 -18.58
N LEU A 260 20.42 -17.10 -18.72
CA LEU A 260 20.70 -18.14 -17.73
C LEU A 260 22.04 -18.85 -17.93
N SER A 261 22.62 -18.82 -19.13
CA SER A 261 23.90 -19.47 -19.41
C SER A 261 25.13 -18.67 -18.97
N ASP A 262 24.97 -17.36 -18.77
CA ASP A 262 25.98 -16.46 -18.23
C ASP A 262 25.77 -16.30 -16.72
N GLU A 263 26.80 -16.60 -15.93
CA GLU A 263 26.68 -16.64 -14.47
C GLU A 263 26.34 -15.25 -13.89
N ASP A 264 26.94 -14.19 -14.44
CA ASP A 264 26.69 -12.82 -13.97
C ASP A 264 25.27 -12.36 -14.32
N LYS A 265 24.82 -12.61 -15.55
CA LYS A 265 23.43 -12.31 -15.97
C LYS A 265 22.42 -13.13 -15.17
N ARG A 266 22.71 -14.41 -14.91
CA ARG A 266 21.86 -15.28 -14.10
C ARG A 266 21.74 -14.77 -12.66
N VAL A 267 22.85 -14.42 -12.02
CA VAL A 267 22.86 -13.87 -10.66
C VAL A 267 22.05 -12.57 -10.58
N ARG A 268 22.21 -11.67 -11.56
CA ARG A 268 21.42 -10.42 -11.64
C ARG A 268 19.94 -10.70 -11.87
N TYR A 269 19.62 -11.63 -12.76
CA TYR A 269 18.26 -12.09 -13.00
C TYR A 269 17.61 -12.61 -11.71
N ASP A 270 18.33 -13.47 -10.98
CA ASP A 270 17.87 -14.09 -9.73
C ASP A 270 17.69 -13.07 -8.60
N ARG A 271 18.50 -12.00 -8.58
CA ARG A 271 18.36 -10.87 -7.64
C ARG A 271 17.24 -9.89 -8.01
N GLY A 272 16.58 -10.11 -9.16
CA GLY A 272 15.57 -9.18 -9.66
C GLY A 272 16.17 -7.83 -10.07
N GLU A 273 17.46 -7.80 -10.40
CA GLU A 273 18.11 -6.63 -10.99
C GLU A 273 17.69 -6.49 -12.45
N ASP A 274 17.63 -5.24 -12.90
CA ASP A 274 17.34 -4.93 -14.28
C ASP A 274 18.57 -5.26 -15.14
N LEU A 275 18.36 -6.13 -16.14
CA LEU A 275 19.41 -6.46 -17.10
C LEU A 275 19.52 -5.39 -18.18
N GLU A 276 18.52 -4.52 -18.33
CA GLU A 276 18.44 -3.47 -19.35
C GLU A 276 19.05 -2.14 -18.86
N GLU A 277 19.02 -1.86 -17.55
CA GLU A 277 19.41 -0.56 -16.96
C GLU A 277 20.93 -0.27 -17.01
N MET A 278 21.77 -1.30 -17.23
CA MET A 278 23.22 -1.13 -17.50
C MET A 278 23.59 -1.26 -18.99
N GLY A 279 22.61 -1.30 -19.90
CA GLY A 279 22.82 -1.25 -21.35
C GLY A 279 23.02 0.16 -21.92
N MET A 280 22.80 1.21 -21.13
CA MET A 280 23.03 2.62 -21.47
C MET A 280 24.53 3.02 -21.46
N GLY A 281 25.37 2.15 -22.03
CA GLY A 281 26.81 2.34 -22.17
C GLY A 281 27.47 1.52 -23.29
N GLY A 282 26.72 0.72 -24.06
CA GLY A 282 27.33 0.00 -25.19
C GLY A 282 26.36 -0.93 -25.92
N GLY A 283 25.97 -0.52 -27.14
CA GLY A 283 25.48 -1.43 -28.17
C GLY A 283 24.02 -1.84 -28.05
N GLY A 284 23.11 -0.92 -28.33
CA GLY A 284 21.75 -1.26 -28.73
C GLY A 284 21.77 -2.06 -30.03
N GLY A 285 21.63 -3.37 -29.91
CA GLY A 285 21.35 -4.29 -31.00
C GLY A 285 20.40 -5.34 -30.49
N GLY A 286 19.10 -5.13 -30.74
CA GLY A 286 18.11 -6.20 -30.53
C GLY A 286 18.58 -7.45 -31.25
N PHE A 287 18.62 -8.57 -30.54
CA PHE A 287 18.89 -9.86 -31.14
C PHE A 287 17.73 -10.19 -32.08
N ASP A 288 17.95 -9.95 -33.38
CA ASP A 288 17.03 -10.31 -34.45
C ASP A 288 17.57 -11.58 -35.12
N PRO A 289 17.22 -12.79 -34.64
CA PRO A 289 17.72 -14.05 -35.19
C PRO A 289 17.28 -14.31 -36.64
N PHE A 290 16.45 -13.43 -37.21
CA PHE A 290 15.90 -13.52 -38.57
C PHE A 290 16.14 -12.27 -39.43
N GLY A 291 16.89 -11.28 -38.92
CA GLY A 291 17.17 -10.03 -39.65
C GLY A 291 18.36 -10.14 -40.61
N GLY A 292 18.13 -10.51 -41.87
CA GLY A 292 19.10 -10.34 -42.96
C GLY A 292 19.11 -11.45 -44.00
N GLY A 293 18.56 -11.16 -45.19
CA GLY A 293 18.49 -12.11 -46.29
C GLY A 293 19.86 -12.55 -46.82
N GLY A 294 19.98 -13.86 -47.08
CA GLY A 294 20.96 -14.46 -47.98
C GLY A 294 22.16 -15.13 -47.29
N GLY A 295 22.04 -16.44 -47.03
CA GLY A 295 23.16 -17.32 -46.69
C GLY A 295 23.20 -17.76 -45.23
N GLN A 296 22.90 -19.05 -45.00
CA GLN A 296 22.91 -19.73 -43.71
C GLN A 296 24.29 -19.68 -43.03
N GLN A 297 24.52 -18.69 -42.15
CA GLN A 297 25.62 -18.67 -41.17
C GLN A 297 25.15 -17.97 -39.88
N TYR A 298 24.89 -18.75 -38.82
CA TYR A 298 24.61 -18.23 -37.48
C TYR A 298 25.92 -17.81 -36.80
N THR A 299 26.22 -16.51 -36.82
CA THR A 299 27.43 -15.97 -36.21
C THR A 299 27.08 -15.27 -34.90
N PHE A 300 27.47 -15.86 -33.76
CA PHE A 300 27.36 -15.22 -32.45
C PHE A 300 28.50 -14.21 -32.28
N HIS A 301 28.19 -12.92 -32.13
CA HIS A 301 29.15 -11.94 -31.65
C HIS A 301 29.11 -11.92 -30.11
N HIS A 302 30.13 -12.51 -29.50
CA HIS A 302 30.38 -12.34 -28.07
C HIS A 302 31.08 -10.99 -27.86
N GLY A 303 30.37 -10.02 -27.29
CA GLY A 303 30.94 -8.76 -26.85
C GLY A 303 31.78 -8.96 -25.58
N GLY A 304 32.99 -9.48 -25.73
CA GLY A 304 33.96 -9.66 -24.66
C GLY A 304 35.34 -9.88 -25.26
N GLY A 305 36.24 -8.92 -25.06
CA GLY A 305 37.55 -8.87 -25.72
C GLY A 305 38.42 -10.09 -25.45
N PHE A 306 38.56 -10.96 -26.46
CA PHE A 306 39.67 -11.90 -26.63
C PHE A 306 40.00 -12.01 -28.13
N PRO A 307 41.25 -11.78 -28.55
CA PRO A 307 41.62 -11.84 -29.96
C PRO A 307 41.86 -13.30 -30.38
N GLY A 308 41.02 -13.80 -31.29
CA GLY A 308 41.29 -15.01 -32.07
C GLY A 308 40.46 -16.23 -31.66
N GLY A 309 39.42 -16.52 -32.45
CA GLY A 309 38.70 -17.80 -32.39
C GLY A 309 37.20 -17.65 -32.66
N GLY A 310 36.81 -17.48 -33.92
CA GLY A 310 35.41 -17.58 -34.32
C GLY A 310 34.91 -19.03 -34.12
N PHE A 311 33.85 -19.20 -33.35
CA PHE A 311 33.17 -20.49 -33.22
C PHE A 311 32.23 -20.69 -34.41
N GLN A 312 32.59 -21.59 -35.33
CA GLN A 312 31.70 -22.09 -36.37
C GLN A 312 30.86 -23.25 -35.82
N PHE A 313 29.54 -23.16 -35.93
CA PHE A 313 28.64 -24.29 -35.72
C PHE A 313 28.21 -24.87 -37.06
N ASN A 314 28.59 -26.12 -37.31
CA ASN A 314 28.07 -26.92 -38.42
C ASN A 314 27.00 -27.86 -37.85
N PHE A 315 25.75 -27.66 -38.24
CA PHE A 315 24.67 -28.62 -37.97
C PHE A 315 24.56 -29.53 -39.19
N GLY A 316 25.10 -30.74 -39.06
CA GLY A 316 24.85 -31.86 -39.96
C GLY A 316 23.68 -32.70 -39.50
#